data_AF-A0A962GPZ8-F1
#
_entry.id   AF-A0A962GPZ8-F1
#
_cell.length_a   1.000
_cell.length_b   1.000
_cell.length_c   1.000
_cell.angle_alpha   90.00
_cell.angle_beta   90.00
_cell.angle_gamma   90.00
#
_symmetry.space_group_name_H-M   'P 1'
#
loop_
_entity.id
_entity.type
_entity.pdbx_description
1 polymer ?
#
loop_
_entity_poly.entity_id
_entity_poly.type
_entity_poly.pdbx_seq_one_letter_code
_entity_poly.pdbx_strand_id
1 'polypeptide(L)'
;VAAAGLSGTLWEGRASSLLVKGRDWGQLDWRLQRWPLLQGRTEVTATLKGTGLDLNGQIDRAADRALQLRQVAGQLDAAWLGPALGLPLFIPTGQIELALPLLQVDAEGRPQAVDGQAIWRNAGFTGITRASLGELLLTLQGSGGVIDGQISHRGQADLRVEGDLQMRGQQYRLTVRLWPDPGQPELINALQWVGQPMADGGRLLIVEGVVQGWSG
;
A
#
# COMPACT_ATOMS: atom_id res chain seq x y z
N VAL A 1 -13.05 6.59 10.83
CA VAL A 1 -13.50 5.32 10.23
C VAL A 1 -14.97 5.13 10.60
N ALA A 2 -15.80 4.67 9.66
CA ALA A 2 -17.21 4.37 9.92
C ALA A 2 -17.59 3.05 9.21
N ALA A 3 -18.53 2.31 9.77
CA ALA A 3 -19.06 1.07 9.19
C ALA A 3 -20.59 1.16 9.10
N ALA A 4 -21.15 0.66 8.00
CA ALA A 4 -22.59 0.66 7.74
C ALA A 4 -23.11 -0.74 7.43
N GLY A 5 -24.42 -0.95 7.59
CA GLY A 5 -25.09 -2.23 7.34
C GLY A 5 -24.55 -3.37 8.21
N LEU A 6 -24.35 -3.09 9.49
CA LEU A 6 -23.87 -4.07 10.47
C LEU A 6 -24.89 -5.21 10.61
N SER A 7 -24.42 -6.44 10.52
CA SER A 7 -25.23 -7.65 10.69
C SER A 7 -24.42 -8.77 11.37
N GLY A 8 -25.11 -9.75 11.93
CA GLY A 8 -24.49 -10.87 12.66
C GLY A 8 -24.32 -10.58 14.14
N THR A 9 -23.22 -11.06 14.72
CA THR A 9 -22.88 -10.97 16.14
C THR A 9 -21.52 -10.29 16.34
N LEU A 10 -21.16 -9.98 17.59
CA LEU A 10 -19.80 -9.56 17.92
C LEU A 10 -18.74 -10.60 17.50
N TRP A 11 -19.12 -11.88 17.54
CA TRP A 11 -18.24 -13.02 17.26
C TRP A 11 -18.02 -13.26 15.78
N GLU A 12 -19.10 -13.18 15.00
CA GLU A 12 -19.13 -13.39 13.57
C GLU A 12 -20.06 -12.35 13.00
N GLY A 13 -19.48 -11.36 12.33
CA GLY A 13 -20.23 -10.19 11.90
C GLY A 13 -19.78 -9.72 10.53
N ARG A 14 -20.60 -8.83 9.99
CA ARG A 14 -20.41 -8.22 8.68
C ARG A 14 -20.80 -6.76 8.73
N ALA A 15 -20.04 -5.93 8.03
CA ALA A 15 -20.42 -4.58 7.62
C ALA A 15 -20.53 -4.59 6.10
N SER A 16 -21.64 -4.09 5.55
CA SER A 16 -21.82 -4.00 4.10
C SER A 16 -20.93 -2.94 3.45
N SER A 17 -20.50 -1.95 4.22
CA SER A 17 -19.59 -0.89 3.76
C SER A 17 -18.69 -0.43 4.90
N LEU A 18 -17.40 -0.30 4.61
CA LEU A 18 -16.36 0.24 5.47
C LEU A 18 -15.84 1.56 4.88
N LEU A 19 -16.12 2.67 5.55
CA LEU A 19 -15.68 4.00 5.15
C LEU A 19 -14.43 4.41 5.94
N VAL A 20 -13.30 4.57 5.23
CA VAL A 20 -12.04 5.08 5.80
C VAL A 20 -11.69 6.37 5.07
N LYS A 21 -11.58 7.48 5.83
CA LYS A 21 -11.32 8.82 5.29
C LYS A 21 -12.25 9.20 4.13
N GLY A 22 -13.54 8.86 4.25
CA GLY A 22 -14.57 9.16 3.26
C GLY A 22 -14.61 8.24 2.04
N ARG A 23 -13.64 7.34 1.87
CA ARG A 23 -13.61 6.34 0.80
C ARG A 23 -14.27 5.04 1.26
N ASP A 24 -15.08 4.44 0.40
CA ASP A 24 -15.65 3.10 0.62
C ASP A 24 -14.66 2.02 0.21
N TRP A 25 -14.38 1.13 1.16
CA TRP A 25 -13.51 -0.04 1.00
C TRP A 25 -14.32 -1.32 0.77
N GLY A 26 -15.65 -1.23 0.81
CA GLY A 26 -16.56 -2.34 0.57
C GLY A 26 -16.90 -3.12 1.83
N GLN A 27 -17.27 -4.38 1.63
CA GLN A 27 -17.77 -5.27 2.66
C GLN A 27 -16.63 -5.80 3.53
N LEU A 28 -16.79 -5.69 4.85
CA LEU A 28 -15.91 -6.28 5.85
C LEU A 28 -16.64 -7.43 6.55
N ASP A 29 -16.11 -8.64 6.44
CA ASP A 29 -16.49 -9.80 7.24
C ASP A 29 -15.44 -10.02 8.33
N TRP A 30 -15.87 -10.28 9.57
CA TRP A 30 -14.94 -10.61 10.66
C TRP A 30 -15.41 -11.79 11.50
N ARG A 31 -14.43 -12.51 12.07
CA ARG A 31 -14.64 -13.56 13.06
C ARG A 31 -13.65 -13.42 14.20
N LEU A 32 -14.16 -13.22 15.42
CA LEU A 32 -13.40 -13.19 16.66
C LEU A 32 -13.21 -14.62 17.18
N GLN A 33 -11.95 -15.01 17.39
CA GLN A 33 -11.59 -16.34 17.86
C GLN A 33 -11.84 -16.47 19.36
N ARG A 34 -12.61 -17.49 19.76
CA ARG A 34 -13.03 -17.67 21.17
C ARG A 34 -11.93 -18.25 22.06
N TRP A 35 -11.12 -19.16 21.53
CA TRP A 35 -10.09 -19.87 22.30
C TRP A 35 -8.96 -18.94 22.80
N PRO A 36 -8.42 -18.02 21.97
CA PRO A 36 -7.42 -17.06 22.44
C PRO A 36 -7.92 -16.14 23.57
N LEU A 37 -9.22 -15.84 23.63
CA LEU A 37 -9.77 -14.97 24.68
C LEU A 37 -9.70 -15.59 26.08
N LEU A 38 -9.81 -16.91 26.17
CA LEU A 38 -9.62 -17.63 27.44
C LEU A 38 -8.17 -17.47 27.97
N GLN A 39 -7.23 -17.13 27.09
CA GLN A 39 -5.83 -16.84 27.39
C GLN A 39 -5.56 -15.32 27.46
N GLY A 40 -6.60 -14.49 27.47
CA GLY A 40 -6.50 -13.03 27.51
C GLY A 40 -6.03 -12.40 26.18
N ARG A 41 -6.08 -13.12 25.06
CA ARG A 41 -5.67 -12.65 23.73
C ARG A 41 -6.87 -12.37 22.85
N THR A 42 -6.85 -11.27 22.12
CA THR A 42 -7.88 -10.95 21.12
C THR A 42 -7.31 -11.22 19.74
N GLU A 43 -7.92 -12.15 19.02
CA GLU A 43 -7.54 -12.50 17.64
C GLU A 43 -8.79 -12.46 16.75
N VAL A 44 -8.72 -11.69 15.67
CA VAL A 44 -9.82 -11.50 14.71
C VAL A 44 -9.32 -11.86 13.33
N THR A 45 -9.98 -12.78 12.65
CA THR A 45 -9.80 -12.99 11.21
C THR A 45 -10.75 -12.06 10.46
N ALA A 46 -10.24 -11.34 9.47
CA ALA A 46 -11.02 -10.39 8.67
C ALA A 46 -10.83 -10.62 7.17
N THR A 47 -11.90 -10.37 6.42
CA THR A 47 -11.90 -10.35 4.95
C THR A 47 -12.59 -9.07 4.49
N LEU A 48 -11.94 -8.35 3.58
CA LEU A 48 -12.40 -7.08 3.03
C LEU A 48 -12.53 -7.20 1.53
N LYS A 49 -13.75 -7.02 1.02
CA LYS A 49 -14.08 -7.14 -0.41
C LYS A 49 -14.77 -5.90 -0.92
N GLY A 50 -14.22 -5.29 -1.95
CA GLY A 50 -14.76 -4.10 -2.59
C GLY A 50 -14.46 -4.07 -4.08
N THR A 51 -14.81 -2.96 -4.72
CA THR A 51 -14.46 -2.75 -6.13
C THR A 51 -12.96 -2.69 -6.29
N GLY A 52 -12.40 -3.67 -7.00
CA GLY A 52 -10.96 -3.77 -7.22
C GLY A 52 -10.16 -4.03 -5.94
N LEU A 53 -10.74 -4.71 -4.95
CA LEU A 53 -10.09 -4.99 -3.66
C LEU A 53 -10.60 -6.32 -3.10
N ASP A 54 -9.69 -7.24 -2.78
CA ASP A 54 -9.97 -8.44 -1.98
C ASP A 54 -8.76 -8.68 -1.07
N LEU A 55 -8.94 -8.50 0.24
CA LEU A 55 -7.90 -8.67 1.24
C LEU A 55 -8.38 -9.59 2.35
N ASN A 56 -7.49 -10.41 2.89
CA ASN A 56 -7.71 -11.18 4.10
C ASN A 56 -6.56 -11.00 5.07
N GLY A 57 -6.80 -11.20 6.36
CA GLY A 57 -5.74 -11.17 7.37
C GLY A 57 -6.24 -11.50 8.77
N GLN A 58 -5.29 -11.54 9.69
CA GLN A 58 -5.52 -11.66 11.12
C GLN A 58 -5.17 -10.34 11.80
N ILE A 59 -5.93 -9.98 12.83
CA ILE A 59 -5.74 -8.77 13.61
C ILE A 59 -5.72 -9.17 15.08
N ASP A 60 -4.65 -8.77 15.76
CA ASP A 60 -4.48 -8.95 17.19
C ASP A 60 -4.30 -7.59 17.85
N ARG A 61 -4.81 -7.50 19.08
CA ARG A 61 -4.63 -6.31 19.90
C ARG A 61 -3.62 -6.59 21.00
N ALA A 62 -2.55 -5.83 21.03
CA ALA A 62 -1.57 -5.84 22.12
C ALA A 62 -2.10 -5.06 23.34
N ALA A 63 -1.47 -5.28 24.50
CA ALA A 63 -1.91 -4.71 25.77
C ALA A 63 -1.82 -3.17 25.80
N ASP A 64 -0.87 -2.59 25.05
CA ASP A 64 -0.67 -1.16 24.85
C ASP A 64 -1.62 -0.52 23.81
N ARG A 65 -2.61 -1.30 23.34
CA ARG A 65 -3.55 -0.95 22.26
C ARG A 65 -2.92 -0.89 20.87
N ALA A 66 -1.65 -1.26 20.69
CA ALA A 66 -1.10 -1.49 19.36
C ALA A 66 -1.88 -2.62 18.67
N LEU A 67 -1.99 -2.51 17.34
CA LEU A 67 -2.57 -3.55 16.51
C LEU A 67 -1.46 -4.26 15.77
N GLN A 68 -1.51 -5.59 15.82
CA GLN A 68 -0.67 -6.45 15.02
C GLN A 68 -1.55 -7.11 13.96
N LEU A 69 -1.28 -6.79 12.70
CA LEU A 69 -1.86 -7.47 11.57
C LEU A 69 -0.89 -8.57 11.13
N ARG A 70 -1.41 -9.77 10.92
CA ARG A 70 -0.64 -10.93 10.47
C ARG A 70 -1.25 -11.55 9.24
N GLN A 71 -0.38 -12.13 8.41
CA GLN A 71 -0.80 -12.91 7.22
C GLN A 71 -1.77 -12.11 6.35
N VAL A 72 -1.52 -10.81 6.18
CA VAL A 72 -2.35 -9.97 5.32
C VAL A 72 -1.96 -10.30 3.89
N ALA A 73 -2.93 -10.77 3.11
CA ALA A 73 -2.71 -11.11 1.72
C ALA A 73 -3.93 -10.73 0.88
N GLY A 74 -3.71 -10.57 -0.41
CA GLY A 74 -4.78 -10.36 -1.37
C GLY A 74 -4.36 -9.49 -2.54
N GLN A 75 -5.35 -8.87 -3.17
CA GLN A 75 -5.16 -8.12 -4.40
C GLN A 75 -5.94 -6.80 -4.39
N LEU A 76 -5.39 -5.79 -5.06
CA LEU A 76 -6.01 -4.50 -5.24
C LEU A 76 -5.69 -3.93 -6.62
N ASP A 77 -6.67 -3.27 -7.24
CA ASP A 77 -6.46 -2.53 -8.47
C ASP A 77 -5.50 -1.37 -8.20
N ALA A 78 -4.55 -1.14 -9.10
CA ALA A 78 -3.55 -0.09 -8.92
C ALA A 78 -4.15 1.32 -8.74
N ALA A 79 -5.37 1.54 -9.24
CA ALA A 79 -6.15 2.77 -9.01
C ALA A 79 -6.30 3.12 -7.52
N TRP A 80 -6.16 2.15 -6.61
CA TRP A 80 -6.10 2.40 -5.16
C TRP A 80 -4.91 3.26 -4.73
N LEU A 81 -3.79 3.25 -5.48
CA LEU A 81 -2.62 4.08 -5.21
C LEU A 81 -2.82 5.56 -5.55
N GLY A 82 -3.78 5.92 -6.42
CA GLY A 82 -3.95 7.28 -6.94
C GLY A 82 -3.92 8.37 -5.85
N PRO A 83 -4.74 8.28 -4.79
CA PRO A 83 -4.72 9.25 -3.69
C PRO A 83 -3.40 9.31 -2.92
N ALA A 84 -2.69 8.18 -2.79
CA ALA A 84 -1.42 8.10 -2.06
C ALA A 84 -0.25 8.72 -2.86
N LEU A 85 -0.30 8.65 -4.19
CA LEU A 85 0.73 9.23 -5.05
C LEU A 85 0.61 10.76 -5.17
N GLY A 86 -0.57 11.33 -4.92
CA GLY A 86 -0.79 12.78 -5.04
C GLY A 86 -0.63 13.31 -6.47
N LEU A 87 -0.76 12.43 -7.48
CA LEU A 87 -0.58 12.74 -8.90
C LEU A 87 -1.94 12.66 -9.62
N PRO A 88 -2.82 13.69 -9.52
CA PRO A 88 -4.21 13.60 -10.01
C PRO A 88 -4.33 13.39 -11.52
N LEU A 89 -3.29 13.72 -12.28
CA LEU A 89 -3.26 13.60 -13.75
C LEU A 89 -2.74 12.24 -14.24
N PHE A 90 -2.31 11.39 -13.31
CA PHE A 90 -1.81 10.05 -13.57
C PHE A 90 -2.71 9.03 -12.87
N ILE A 91 -3.31 8.16 -13.66
CA ILE A 91 -4.16 7.08 -13.17
C ILE A 91 -3.34 5.79 -13.21
N PRO A 92 -2.95 5.23 -12.05
CA PRO A 92 -2.22 3.97 -12.03
C PRO A 92 -3.08 2.82 -12.57
N THR A 93 -2.46 1.95 -13.37
CA THR A 93 -3.11 0.79 -13.98
C THR A 93 -2.42 -0.51 -13.59
N GLY A 94 -3.12 -1.63 -13.78
CA GLY A 94 -2.63 -2.95 -13.40
C GLY A 94 -3.17 -3.39 -12.04
N GLN A 95 -2.58 -4.46 -11.49
CA GLN A 95 -3.02 -5.11 -10.27
C GLN A 95 -1.86 -5.23 -9.29
N ILE A 96 -2.13 -5.03 -8.02
CA ILE A 96 -1.17 -5.14 -6.93
C ILE A 96 -1.55 -6.36 -6.10
N GLU A 97 -0.63 -7.31 -6.02
CA GLU A 97 -0.69 -8.46 -5.12
C GLU A 97 0.08 -8.11 -3.85
N LEU A 98 -0.56 -8.29 -2.70
CA LEU A 98 0.02 -7.96 -1.39
C LEU A 98 0.28 -9.23 -0.60
N ALA A 99 1.44 -9.31 0.05
CA ALA A 99 1.75 -10.32 1.04
C ALA A 99 2.54 -9.67 2.18
N LEU A 100 1.86 -9.41 3.31
CA LEU A 100 2.44 -8.86 4.53
C LEU A 100 2.30 -9.89 5.66
N PRO A 101 3.31 -10.74 5.88
CA PRO A 101 3.40 -11.60 7.06
C PRO A 101 3.16 -10.85 8.37
N LEU A 102 3.67 -9.61 8.49
CA LEU A 102 3.55 -8.78 9.68
C LEU A 102 3.39 -7.29 9.32
N LEU A 103 2.44 -6.65 9.98
CA LEU A 103 2.37 -5.20 10.13
C LEU A 103 1.97 -4.87 11.56
N GLN A 104 2.77 -4.08 12.26
CA GLN A 104 2.42 -3.55 13.58
C GLN A 104 2.18 -2.05 13.46
N VAL A 105 1.10 -1.57 14.06
CA VAL A 105 0.78 -0.15 14.20
C VAL A 105 0.51 0.17 15.66
N ASP A 106 0.90 1.35 16.10
CA ASP A 106 0.60 1.81 17.46
C ASP A 106 -0.89 2.19 17.63
N ALA A 107 -1.24 2.67 18.83
CA ALA A 107 -2.60 3.06 19.18
C ALA A 107 -3.16 4.21 18.31
N GLU A 108 -2.28 5.01 17.69
CA GLU A 108 -2.65 6.10 16.77
C GLU A 108 -2.68 5.63 15.31
N GLY A 109 -2.35 4.36 15.04
CA GLY A 109 -2.32 3.78 13.70
C GLY A 109 -1.03 4.05 12.93
N ARG A 110 0.06 4.44 13.61
CA ARG A 110 1.35 4.71 12.97
C ARG A 110 2.16 3.42 12.84
N PRO A 111 2.81 3.14 11.70
CA PRO A 111 3.63 1.95 11.51
C PRO A 111 4.77 1.84 12.52
N GLN A 112 4.88 0.68 13.16
CA GLN A 112 5.93 0.34 14.12
C GLN A 112 6.83 -0.79 13.60
N ALA A 113 6.27 -1.76 12.87
CA ALA A 113 7.02 -2.82 12.23
C ALA A 113 6.31 -3.28 10.96
N VAL A 114 7.07 -3.73 9.97
CA VAL A 114 6.54 -4.34 8.76
C VAL A 114 7.50 -5.40 8.26
N ASP A 115 6.95 -6.48 7.74
CA ASP A 115 7.65 -7.47 6.94
C ASP A 115 6.71 -7.90 5.83
N GLY A 116 7.16 -7.75 4.59
CA GLY A 116 6.42 -8.26 3.44
C GLY A 116 6.77 -7.61 2.12
N GLN A 117 5.90 -7.84 1.14
CA GLN A 117 6.11 -7.43 -0.23
C GLN A 117 4.79 -7.11 -0.93
N ALA A 118 4.90 -6.31 -1.99
CA ALA A 118 3.84 -6.09 -2.96
C ALA A 118 4.38 -6.27 -4.38
N ILE A 119 3.63 -6.95 -5.23
CA ILE A 119 3.94 -7.11 -6.65
C ILE A 119 2.90 -6.34 -7.46
N TRP A 120 3.34 -5.32 -8.19
CA TRP A 120 2.50 -4.59 -9.11
C TRP A 120 2.67 -5.17 -10.51
N ARG A 121 1.70 -5.97 -10.94
CA ARG A 121 1.64 -6.61 -12.26
C ARG A 121 1.00 -5.71 -13.29
N ASN A 122 1.54 -5.75 -14.51
CA ASN A 122 1.12 -4.89 -15.62
C ASN A 122 1.08 -3.42 -15.16
N ALA A 123 2.11 -3.04 -14.40
CA ALA A 123 2.24 -1.73 -13.81
C ALA A 123 2.31 -0.68 -14.92
N GLY A 124 1.67 0.44 -14.70
CA GLY A 124 1.53 1.46 -15.71
C GLY A 124 0.79 2.67 -15.18
N PHE A 125 0.77 3.72 -15.99
CA PHE A 125 -0.10 4.86 -15.79
C PHE A 125 -0.77 5.27 -17.08
N THR A 126 -1.93 5.91 -16.94
CA THR A 126 -2.68 6.56 -18.02
C THR A 126 -3.06 7.98 -17.60
N GLY A 127 -3.70 8.74 -18.49
CA GLY A 127 -4.08 10.13 -18.25
C GLY A 127 -3.47 11.03 -19.32
N ILE A 128 -2.58 11.94 -18.92
CA ILE A 128 -1.87 12.84 -19.87
C ILE A 128 -0.94 12.07 -20.80
N THR A 129 -0.32 11.00 -20.32
CA THR A 129 0.49 10.09 -21.12
C THR A 129 0.27 8.66 -20.64
N ARG A 130 0.56 7.68 -21.50
CA ARG A 130 0.55 6.26 -21.17
C ARG A 130 1.99 5.77 -21.11
N ALA A 131 2.33 5.05 -20.06
CA ALA A 131 3.56 4.27 -20.03
C ALA A 131 3.34 2.95 -19.30
N SER A 132 3.94 1.89 -19.84
CA SER A 132 4.11 0.61 -19.16
C SER A 132 5.34 0.65 -18.27
N LEU A 133 5.19 0.18 -17.03
CA LEU A 133 6.26 -0.06 -16.05
C LEU A 133 6.59 -1.55 -15.92
N GLY A 134 5.97 -2.43 -16.71
CA GLY A 134 6.19 -3.87 -16.62
C GLY A 134 5.70 -4.47 -15.30
N GLU A 135 6.55 -5.19 -14.58
CA GLU A 135 6.27 -5.69 -13.23
C GLU A 135 7.19 -4.98 -12.22
N LEU A 136 6.60 -4.49 -11.13
CA LEU A 136 7.36 -3.88 -10.02
C LEU A 136 7.21 -4.72 -8.76
N LEU A 137 8.33 -4.98 -8.09
CA LEU A 137 8.37 -5.60 -6.76
C LEU A 137 8.78 -4.55 -5.74
N LEU A 138 7.93 -4.33 -4.75
CA LEU A 138 8.23 -3.61 -3.53
C LEU A 138 8.47 -4.61 -2.40
N THR A 139 9.62 -4.54 -1.74
CA THR A 139 9.86 -5.21 -0.45
C THR A 139 9.88 -4.18 0.66
N LEU A 140 9.36 -4.54 1.84
CA LEU A 140 9.29 -3.71 3.03
C LEU A 140 9.77 -4.52 4.23
N GLN A 141 10.67 -3.94 5.00
CA GLN A 141 11.16 -4.53 6.25
C GLN A 141 11.44 -3.43 7.27
N GLY A 142 11.13 -3.68 8.53
CA GLY A 142 11.36 -2.68 9.56
C GLY A 142 10.78 -3.02 10.92
N SER A 143 11.31 -2.38 11.94
CA SER A 143 10.84 -2.47 13.32
C SER A 143 11.20 -1.22 14.12
N GLY A 144 10.55 -1.00 15.25
CA GLY A 144 10.81 0.17 16.12
C GLY A 144 10.53 1.51 15.44
N GLY A 145 9.56 1.57 14.53
CA GLY A 145 9.24 2.77 13.75
C GLY A 145 10.27 3.11 12.68
N VAL A 146 11.22 2.22 12.41
CA VAL A 146 12.20 2.33 11.33
C VAL A 146 11.84 1.31 10.26
N ILE A 147 11.42 1.79 9.10
CA ILE A 147 11.01 0.95 7.97
C ILE A 147 11.83 1.34 6.75
N ASP A 148 12.40 0.35 6.08
CA ASP A 148 13.08 0.51 4.81
C ASP A 148 12.37 -0.35 3.75
N GLY A 149 12.41 0.11 2.51
CA GLY A 149 11.82 -0.59 1.39
C GLY A 149 12.60 -0.40 0.10
N GLN A 150 12.46 -1.36 -0.81
CA GLN A 150 13.12 -1.35 -2.11
C GLN A 150 12.10 -1.64 -3.20
N ILE A 151 12.08 -0.78 -4.22
CA ILE A 151 11.36 -0.98 -5.47
C ILE A 151 12.36 -1.49 -6.49
N SER A 152 12.00 -2.59 -7.14
CA SER A 152 12.76 -3.20 -8.24
C SER A 152 11.84 -3.51 -9.40
N HIS A 153 12.37 -3.36 -10.61
CA HIS A 153 11.66 -3.63 -11.85
C HIS A 153 11.99 -5.02 -12.39
N ARG A 154 11.01 -5.66 -13.04
CA ARG A 154 11.14 -6.95 -13.73
C ARG A 154 10.45 -6.91 -15.09
N GLY A 155 11.10 -7.51 -16.08
CA GLY A 155 10.55 -7.64 -17.44
C GLY A 155 10.92 -6.48 -18.36
N GLN A 156 10.11 -6.29 -19.41
CA GLN A 156 10.23 -5.17 -20.34
C GLN A 156 9.26 -4.07 -19.92
N ALA A 157 9.68 -2.82 -20.06
CA ALA A 157 8.89 -1.64 -19.74
C ALA A 157 9.28 -0.45 -20.59
N ASP A 158 8.32 0.44 -20.80
CA ASP A 158 8.50 1.75 -21.42
C ASP A 158 9.27 2.70 -20.49
N LEU A 159 9.11 2.49 -19.18
CA LEU A 159 9.78 3.23 -18.13
C LEU A 159 10.29 2.27 -17.06
N ARG A 160 11.61 2.10 -16.99
CA ARG A 160 12.23 1.34 -15.90
C ARG A 160 12.20 2.17 -14.62
N VAL A 161 11.83 1.53 -13.52
CA VAL A 161 11.68 2.15 -12.20
C VAL A 161 12.48 1.38 -11.16
N GLU A 162 13.31 2.09 -10.41
CA GLU A 162 13.94 1.57 -9.18
C GLU A 162 13.81 2.61 -8.08
N GLY A 163 13.76 2.18 -6.83
CA GLY A 163 13.64 3.16 -5.76
C GLY A 163 13.84 2.60 -4.37
N ASP A 164 14.02 3.50 -3.43
CA ASP A 164 14.22 3.22 -2.02
C ASP A 164 13.20 4.02 -1.20
N LEU A 165 12.60 3.36 -0.22
CA LEU A 165 11.73 3.98 0.77
C LEU A 165 12.44 3.93 2.11
N GLN A 166 12.48 5.06 2.80
CA GLN A 166 12.93 5.14 4.19
C GLN A 166 11.85 5.84 4.98
N MET A 167 11.45 5.23 6.09
CA MET A 167 10.51 5.80 7.05
C MET A 167 11.12 5.74 8.44
N ARG A 168 11.00 6.84 9.17
CA ARG A 168 11.47 7.01 10.55
C ARG A 168 10.34 7.68 11.33
N GLY A 169 9.71 6.93 12.23
CA GLY A 169 8.46 7.34 12.87
C GLY A 169 7.37 7.57 11.82
N GLN A 170 6.89 8.81 11.71
CA GLN A 170 5.85 9.17 10.73
C GLN A 170 6.43 9.74 9.43
N GLN A 171 7.68 10.19 9.45
CA GLN A 171 8.30 10.82 8.28
C GLN A 171 8.76 9.74 7.32
N TYR A 172 8.50 9.95 6.03
CA TYR A 172 9.04 9.08 4.99
C TYR A 172 9.71 9.90 3.89
N ARG A 173 10.69 9.26 3.26
CA ARG A 173 11.33 9.68 2.02
C ARG A 173 11.32 8.50 1.06
N LEU A 174 10.74 8.73 -0.12
CA LEU A 174 10.77 7.82 -1.25
C LEU A 174 11.67 8.43 -2.33
N THR A 175 12.75 7.74 -2.67
CA THR A 175 13.65 8.11 -3.77
C THR A 175 13.41 7.16 -4.93
N VAL A 176 13.01 7.68 -6.08
CA VAL A 176 12.72 6.89 -7.28
C VAL A 176 13.59 7.36 -8.44
N ARG A 177 14.24 6.41 -9.11
CA ARG A 177 15.00 6.61 -10.34
C ARG A 177 14.19 6.04 -11.50
N LEU A 178 14.05 6.84 -12.54
CA LEU A 178 13.20 6.59 -13.69
C LEU A 178 14.05 6.64 -14.96
N TRP A 179 14.00 5.60 -15.78
CA TRP A 179 14.70 5.57 -17.07
C TRP A 179 13.71 5.26 -18.19
N PRO A 180 13.32 6.25 -19.00
CA PRO A 180 12.47 6.01 -20.14
C PRO A 180 13.21 5.19 -21.21
N ASP A 181 12.47 4.36 -21.93
CA ASP A 181 12.94 3.74 -23.15
C ASP A 181 13.29 4.82 -24.19
N PRO A 182 14.52 4.84 -24.74
CA PRO A 182 14.92 5.75 -25.81
C PRO A 182 14.00 5.72 -27.04
N GLY A 183 13.29 4.61 -27.27
CA GLY A 183 12.30 4.45 -28.34
C GLY A 183 11.00 5.26 -28.15
N GLN A 184 10.84 5.96 -27.02
CA GLN A 184 9.59 6.63 -26.64
C GLN A 184 9.76 8.14 -26.44
N PRO A 185 9.87 8.92 -27.53
CA PRO A 185 10.11 10.36 -27.45
C PRO A 185 9.01 11.12 -26.71
N GLU A 186 7.75 10.69 -26.82
CA GLU A 186 6.63 11.30 -26.10
C GLU A 186 6.76 11.13 -24.58
N LEU A 187 7.21 9.96 -24.13
CA LEU A 187 7.44 9.68 -22.71
C LEU A 187 8.64 10.47 -22.18
N ILE A 188 9.74 10.54 -22.95
CA ILE A 188 10.91 11.35 -22.61
C ILE A 188 10.51 12.82 -22.41
N ASN A 189 9.73 13.38 -23.35
CA ASN A 189 9.24 14.75 -23.28
C ASN A 189 8.29 14.96 -22.08
N ALA A 190 7.43 13.99 -21.76
CA ALA A 190 6.56 14.09 -20.59
C ALA A 190 7.35 14.09 -19.26
N LEU A 191 8.41 13.29 -19.18
CA LEU A 191 9.24 13.15 -17.99
C LEU A 191 10.19 14.32 -17.74
N GLN A 192 10.37 15.24 -18.70
CA GLN A 192 11.25 16.40 -18.53
C GLN A 192 10.84 17.30 -17.35
N TRP A 193 9.58 17.20 -16.92
CA TRP A 193 8.99 17.94 -15.80
C TRP A 193 8.93 17.13 -14.49
N VAL A 194 9.38 15.87 -14.49
CA VAL A 194 9.31 14.97 -13.34
C VAL A 194 10.69 14.89 -12.68
N GLY A 195 10.79 15.32 -11.41
CA GLY A 195 12.03 15.21 -10.64
C GLY A 195 13.21 15.96 -11.28
N GLN A 196 14.43 15.56 -10.92
CA GLN A 196 15.68 16.14 -11.41
C GLN A 196 16.29 15.26 -12.52
N PRO A 197 16.90 15.84 -13.57
CA PRO A 197 17.61 15.06 -14.59
C PRO A 197 18.85 14.36 -14.01
N MET A 198 19.16 13.18 -14.52
CA MET A 198 20.37 12.41 -14.22
C MET A 198 21.32 12.39 -15.43
N ALA A 199 22.61 12.17 -15.19
CA ALA A 199 23.64 12.17 -16.23
C ALA A 199 23.47 11.07 -17.29
N ASP A 200 22.78 9.98 -16.94
CA ASP A 200 22.50 8.82 -17.79
C ASP A 200 21.18 8.95 -18.57
N GLY A 201 20.55 10.13 -18.57
CA GLY A 201 19.27 10.37 -19.23
C GLY A 201 18.05 9.98 -18.39
N GLY A 202 18.26 9.44 -17.19
CA GLY A 202 17.20 9.16 -16.23
C GLY A 202 16.66 10.41 -15.52
N ARG A 203 15.67 10.20 -14.65
CA ARG A 203 15.11 11.20 -13.74
C ARG A 203 15.12 10.70 -12.31
N LEU A 204 15.47 11.58 -11.38
CA LEU A 204 15.41 11.35 -9.95
C LEU A 204 14.21 12.07 -9.36
N LEU A 205 13.24 11.31 -8.87
CA LEU A 205 12.08 11.81 -8.13
C LEU A 205 12.28 11.54 -6.65
N ILE A 206 12.16 12.57 -5.82
CA ILE A 206 12.16 12.44 -4.36
C ILE A 206 10.80 12.92 -3.86
N VAL A 207 10.11 12.05 -3.12
CA VAL A 207 8.84 12.36 -2.46
C VAL A 207 9.04 12.23 -0.96
N GLU A 208 8.71 13.29 -0.23
CA GLU A 208 8.77 13.30 1.22
C GLU A 208 7.40 13.60 1.80
N GLY A 209 7.11 13.04 2.96
CA GLY A 209 5.84 13.29 3.60
C GLY A 209 5.75 12.68 4.99
N VAL A 210 4.52 12.71 5.51
CA VAL A 210 4.18 12.19 6.83
C VAL A 210 3.02 11.22 6.71
N VAL A 211 3.17 10.02 7.26
CA VAL A 211 2.07 9.06 7.39
C VAL A 211 1.13 9.56 8.48
N GLN A 212 -0.09 9.87 8.09
CA GLN A 212 -1.13 10.30 9.01
C GLN A 212 -1.75 9.08 9.70
N GLY A 213 -1.79 9.09 11.04
CA GLY A 213 -2.55 8.14 11.84
C GLY A 213 -4.07 8.23 11.62
N TRP A 214 -4.84 7.54 12.45
CA TRP A 214 -6.31 7.55 12.35
C TRP A 214 -6.95 8.85 12.89
N SER A 215 -6.20 9.66 13.62
CA SER A 215 -6.66 10.91 14.25
C SER A 215 -6.38 12.19 13.45
N GLY A 216 -6.02 12.07 12.17
CA GLY A 216 -5.78 13.18 11.24
C GLY A 216 -6.86 13.32 10.17
#